data_AF-A0A2G4U1D6-F1
#
_entry.id   AF-A0A2G4U1D6-F1
#
_cell.length_a   1.000
_cell.length_b   1.000
_cell.length_c   1.000
_cell.angle_alpha   90.00
_cell.angle_beta   90.00
_cell.angle_gamma   90.00
#
_symmetry.space_group_name_H-M   'P 1'
#
loop_
_entity.id
_entity.type
_entity.pdbx_description
1 polymer ?
#
loop_
_entity_poly.entity_id
_entity_poly.type
_entity_poly.pdbx_seq_one_letter_code
_entity_poly.pdbx_strand_id
1 'polypeptide(L)'
;MTIAAYKEIKNECDVLSYFADDVFSKTAVVFSTLVVDLEPGSVVKSDGSALVNSSTTGEVYVSLDYADKGSNVRVRVVGLLAVVKEASLIVADSGLQKAKELITNSGFIRIQ
;
A
#
# COMPACT_ATOMS: atom_id res chain seq x y z
N MET A 1 35.10 5.06 1.64
CA MET A 1 33.83 5.57 1.10
C MET A 1 33.00 4.38 0.67
N THR A 2 31.93 4.08 1.41
CA THR A 2 30.89 3.17 0.94
C THR A 2 30.02 3.95 -0.04
N ILE A 3 29.99 3.51 -1.30
CA ILE A 3 29.06 4.06 -2.29
C ILE A 3 27.69 3.50 -1.91
N ALA A 4 26.70 4.39 -1.74
CA ALA A 4 25.32 3.97 -1.51
C ALA A 4 24.89 3.07 -2.66
N ALA A 5 24.34 1.89 -2.33
CA ALA A 5 23.79 1.00 -3.35
C ALA A 5 22.68 1.75 -4.10
N TYR A 6 22.69 1.64 -5.43
CA TYR A 6 21.60 2.15 -6.25
C TYR A 6 20.29 1.46 -5.83
N LYS A 7 19.31 2.25 -5.40
CA LYS A 7 17.94 1.79 -5.16
C LYS A 7 17.06 2.37 -6.26
N GLU A 8 16.52 1.52 -7.11
CA GLU A 8 15.56 1.91 -8.12
C GLU A 8 14.30 2.49 -7.45
N ILE A 9 13.83 3.62 -7.97
CA ILE A 9 12.62 4.28 -7.47
C ILE A 9 11.43 3.50 -8.02
N LYS A 10 10.72 2.81 -7.14
CA LYS A 10 9.44 2.16 -7.46
C LYS A 10 8.41 3.19 -7.91
N ASN A 11 7.53 2.79 -8.82
CA ASN A 11 6.39 3.55 -9.29
C ASN A 11 5.10 2.70 -9.23
N GLU A 12 3.97 3.28 -9.66
CA GLU A 12 2.68 2.60 -9.63
C GLU A 12 2.65 1.30 -10.47
N CYS A 13 3.39 1.22 -11.58
CA CYS A 13 3.46 0.03 -12.42
C CYS A 13 4.25 -1.11 -11.76
N ASP A 14 5.08 -0.82 -10.76
CA ASP A 14 5.73 -1.85 -9.96
C ASP A 14 4.76 -2.50 -8.96
N VAL A 15 3.68 -1.80 -8.61
CA VAL A 15 2.64 -2.26 -7.70
C VAL A 15 1.51 -2.94 -8.45
N LEU A 16 1.02 -2.30 -9.53
CA LEU A 16 -0.13 -2.75 -10.29
C LEU A 16 0.28 -3.72 -11.40
N SER A 17 -0.30 -4.92 -11.41
CA SER A 17 -0.29 -5.83 -12.56
C SER A 17 -1.26 -5.36 -13.63
N TYR A 18 -2.40 -4.81 -13.20
CA TYR A 18 -3.48 -4.37 -14.06
C TYR A 18 -4.34 -3.34 -13.32
N PHE A 19 -4.88 -2.38 -14.05
CA PHE A 19 -5.94 -1.50 -13.58
C PHE A 19 -6.93 -1.27 -14.72
N ALA A 20 -8.22 -1.26 -14.40
CA ALA A 20 -9.26 -1.13 -15.41
C ALA A 20 -9.44 0.32 -15.88
N ASP A 21 -9.28 1.28 -14.96
CA ASP A 21 -9.52 2.70 -15.22
C ASP A 21 -8.75 3.59 -14.22
N ASP A 22 -8.26 4.73 -14.68
CA ASP A 22 -7.44 5.65 -13.86
C ASP A 22 -8.22 6.37 -12.75
N VAL A 23 -9.54 6.53 -12.91
CA VAL A 23 -10.39 7.24 -11.94
C VAL A 23 -10.83 6.30 -10.83
N PHE A 24 -11.18 5.05 -11.15
CA PHE A 24 -11.71 4.11 -10.18
C PHE A 24 -10.65 3.23 -9.52
N SER A 25 -9.61 2.82 -10.25
CA SER A 25 -8.57 1.95 -9.72
C SER A 25 -7.54 2.67 -8.84
N LYS A 26 -7.70 3.97 -8.65
CA LYS A 26 -6.85 4.81 -7.82
C LYS A 26 -7.74 5.72 -6.99
N THR A 27 -7.53 5.77 -5.67
CA THR A 27 -8.30 6.64 -4.77
C THR A 27 -7.35 7.49 -3.95
N ALA A 28 -7.69 8.74 -3.67
CA ALA A 28 -6.91 9.58 -2.76
C ALA A 28 -7.45 9.43 -1.33
N VAL A 29 -6.57 9.08 -0.39
CA VAL A 29 -6.86 9.03 1.04
C VAL A 29 -6.05 10.12 1.74
N VAL A 30 -6.63 10.73 2.79
CA VAL A 30 -5.92 11.66 3.67
C VAL A 30 -5.82 11.01 5.04
N PHE A 31 -4.59 10.70 5.46
CA PHE A 31 -4.31 10.24 6.80
C PHE A 31 -4.22 11.45 7.73
N SER A 32 -5.06 11.47 8.77
CA SER A 32 -4.95 12.49 9.82
C SER A 32 -3.58 12.44 10.49
N THR A 33 -3.06 11.24 10.74
CA THR A 33 -1.68 10.97 11.15
C THR A 33 -1.18 9.71 10.49
N LEU A 34 -0.15 9.84 9.66
CA LEU A 34 0.59 8.73 9.08
C LEU A 34 1.80 8.44 9.98
N VAL A 35 1.91 7.21 10.47
CA VAL A 35 2.93 6.83 11.49
C VAL A 35 4.22 6.29 10.84
N VAL A 36 4.12 5.83 9.60
CA VAL A 36 5.22 5.20 8.86
C VAL A 36 5.45 5.87 7.52
N ASP A 37 6.70 5.89 7.07
CA ASP A 37 7.02 6.35 5.73
C ASP A 37 6.50 5.32 4.72
N LEU A 38 5.98 5.82 3.60
CA LEU A 38 5.37 5.02 2.54
C LEU A 38 6.27 4.99 1.32
N GLU A 39 6.31 3.83 0.69
CA GLU A 39 6.79 3.62 -0.66
C GLU A 39 5.63 3.01 -1.46
N PRO A 40 5.63 3.07 -2.80
CA PRO A 40 4.69 2.33 -3.62
C PRO A 40 4.71 0.83 -3.25
N GLY A 41 3.54 0.31 -2.87
CA GLY A 41 3.34 -1.05 -2.37
C GLY A 41 3.22 -1.16 -0.84
N SER A 42 3.52 -0.09 -0.08
CA SER A 42 3.32 -0.07 1.37
C SER A 42 1.86 -0.32 1.74
N VAL A 43 1.64 -1.29 2.62
CA VAL A 43 0.31 -1.63 3.16
C VAL A 43 0.18 -1.07 4.57
N VAL A 44 -0.80 -0.19 4.74
CA VAL A 44 -1.12 0.43 6.04
C VAL A 44 -2.59 0.24 6.37
N LYS A 45 -2.90 0.31 7.66
CA LYS A 45 -4.29 0.37 8.12
C LYS A 45 -4.90 1.73 7.76
N SER A 46 -6.22 1.81 7.75
CA SER A 46 -6.94 3.06 7.48
C SER A 46 -6.63 4.19 8.48
N ASP A 47 -6.13 3.85 9.66
CA ASP A 47 -5.64 4.80 10.67
C ASP A 47 -4.23 5.37 10.39
N GLY A 48 -3.55 4.94 9.32
CA GLY A 48 -2.21 5.41 8.95
C GLY A 48 -1.06 4.72 9.68
N SER A 49 -1.33 3.68 10.47
CA SER A 49 -0.28 2.87 11.10
C SER A 49 0.04 1.60 10.31
N ALA A 50 1.22 1.03 10.57
CA ALA A 50 1.69 -0.18 9.90
C ALA A 50 0.73 -1.36 10.11
N LEU A 51 0.55 -2.16 9.07
CA LEU A 51 -0.14 -3.45 9.21
C LEU A 51 0.81 -4.48 9.82
N VAL A 52 0.48 -4.95 11.02
CA VAL A 52 1.19 -6.02 11.73
C VAL A 52 0.39 -7.32 11.69
N ASN A 53 1.06 -8.47 11.83
CA ASN A 53 0.42 -9.79 11.71
C ASN A 53 -0.74 -10.03 12.71
N SER A 54 -0.73 -9.38 13.87
CA SER A 54 -1.81 -9.49 14.87
C SER A 54 -3.09 -8.72 14.52
N SER A 55 -3.10 -7.95 13.42
CA SER A 55 -4.26 -7.13 13.03
C SER A 55 -5.37 -8.02 12.50
N THR A 56 -6.44 -8.30 13.26
CA THR A 56 -7.45 -9.30 12.87
C THR A 56 -8.51 -8.78 11.90
N THR A 57 -8.75 -7.48 11.89
CA THR A 57 -9.86 -6.82 11.18
C THR A 57 -9.46 -5.40 10.79
N GLY A 58 -10.06 -4.86 9.73
CA GLY A 58 -9.93 -3.45 9.36
C GLY A 58 -9.68 -3.25 7.88
N GLU A 59 -9.98 -2.05 7.41
CA GLU A 59 -9.61 -1.62 6.06
C GLU A 59 -8.10 -1.37 5.99
N VAL A 60 -7.52 -1.83 4.89
CA VAL A 60 -6.11 -1.60 4.58
C VAL A 60 -6.01 -0.87 3.26
N TYR A 61 -5.00 -0.01 3.16
CA TYR A 61 -4.67 0.71 1.96
C TYR A 61 -3.30 0.29 1.46
N VAL A 62 -3.19 0.09 0.15
CA VAL A 62 -1.92 -0.14 -0.55
C VAL A 62 -1.52 1.17 -1.22
N SER A 63 -0.40 1.76 -0.82
CA SER A 63 0.09 3.04 -1.34
C SER A 63 0.59 2.91 -2.79
N LEU A 64 0.35 3.95 -3.59
CA LEU A 64 0.95 4.15 -4.91
C LEU A 64 1.98 5.29 -4.92
N ASP A 65 2.08 6.06 -3.82
CA ASP A 65 2.99 7.19 -3.70
C ASP A 65 4.04 6.96 -2.61
N TYR A 66 5.13 7.72 -2.70
CA TYR A 66 6.00 7.97 -1.56
C TYR A 66 5.40 9.05 -0.68
N ALA A 67 5.47 8.86 0.63
CA ALA A 67 5.07 9.88 1.59
C ALA A 67 5.81 9.70 2.91
N ASP A 68 6.30 10.79 3.46
CA ASP A 68 6.88 10.78 4.81
C ASP A 68 5.76 10.72 5.86
N LYS A 69 6.05 10.08 6.99
CA LYS A 69 5.17 10.09 8.15
C LYS A 69 4.92 11.53 8.64
N GLY A 70 3.72 11.79 9.13
CA GLY A 70 3.33 13.13 9.54
C GLY A 70 1.83 13.30 9.69
N SER A 71 1.37 14.55 9.75
CA SER A 71 -0.05 14.88 9.89
C SER A 71 -0.66 15.37 8.58
N ASN A 72 -1.94 15.03 8.35
CA ASN A 72 -2.70 15.42 7.16
C ASN A 72 -2.02 15.03 5.84
N VAL A 73 -1.48 13.81 5.78
CA VAL A 73 -0.74 13.30 4.63
C VAL A 73 -1.73 12.74 3.61
N ARG A 74 -1.72 13.30 2.40
CA ARG A 74 -2.55 12.85 1.27
C ARG A 74 -1.76 11.90 0.38
N VAL A 75 -2.33 10.73 0.10
CA VAL A 75 -1.68 9.64 -0.63
C VAL A 75 -2.66 9.01 -1.61
N ARG A 76 -2.21 8.66 -2.82
CA ARG A 76 -2.96 7.80 -3.73
C ARG A 76 -2.79 6.35 -3.31
N VAL A 77 -3.91 5.64 -3.22
CA VAL A 77 -3.97 4.23 -2.84
C VAL A 77 -4.66 3.43 -3.94
N VAL A 78 -4.41 2.12 -3.95
CA VAL A 78 -5.07 1.20 -4.87
C VAL A 78 -6.58 1.21 -4.60
N GLY A 79 -7.36 1.46 -5.65
CA GLY A 79 -8.82 1.46 -5.65
C GLY A 79 -9.40 0.24 -6.36
N LEU A 80 -10.72 0.25 -6.56
CA LEU A 80 -11.47 -0.87 -7.11
C LEU A 80 -11.05 -1.28 -8.54
N LEU A 81 -11.21 -2.57 -8.84
CA LEU A 81 -10.89 -3.19 -10.15
C LEU A 81 -9.39 -3.15 -10.51
N ALA A 82 -8.53 -2.96 -9.51
CA ALA A 82 -7.09 -3.09 -9.66
C ALA A 82 -6.62 -4.51 -9.30
N VAL A 83 -5.53 -4.95 -9.95
CA VAL A 83 -4.78 -6.15 -9.60
C VAL A 83 -3.39 -5.74 -9.15
N VAL A 84 -3.02 -6.12 -7.93
CA VAL A 84 -1.74 -5.83 -7.30
C VAL A 84 -0.80 -7.03 -7.40
N LYS A 85 0.48 -6.77 -7.67
CA LYS A 85 1.55 -7.78 -7.63
C LYS A 85 1.84 -8.13 -6.18
N GLU A 86 1.70 -9.40 -5.79
CA GLU A 86 1.99 -9.83 -4.41
C GLU A 86 3.42 -9.45 -3.99
N ALA A 87 4.39 -9.68 -4.87
CA ALA A 87 5.81 -9.39 -4.63
C ALA A 87 6.13 -7.89 -4.44
N SER A 88 5.19 -7.00 -4.79
CA SER A 88 5.35 -5.56 -4.60
C SER A 88 4.95 -5.08 -3.21
N LEU A 89 4.19 -5.88 -2.46
CA LEU A 89 3.62 -5.50 -1.18
C LEU A 89 4.72 -5.34 -0.13
N ILE A 90 4.72 -4.19 0.54
CA ILE A 90 5.62 -3.88 1.65
C ILE A 90 4.78 -3.83 2.91
N VAL A 91 5.09 -4.73 3.85
CA VAL A 91 4.36 -4.92 5.10
C VAL A 91 5.34 -4.94 6.27
N ALA A 92 4.88 -4.54 7.45
CA ALA A 92 5.67 -4.70 8.68
C ALA A 92 5.55 -6.14 9.23
N ASP A 93 6.56 -6.58 9.98
CA ASP A 93 6.52 -7.74 10.90
C ASP A 93 5.76 -8.99 10.40
N SER A 94 6.20 -9.54 9.27
CA SER A 94 5.59 -10.75 8.66
C SER A 94 4.09 -10.62 8.35
N GLY A 95 3.55 -9.41 8.25
CA GLY A 95 2.12 -9.12 8.03
C GLY A 95 1.59 -9.47 6.63
N LEU A 96 2.37 -10.11 5.76
CA LEU A 96 2.03 -10.35 4.36
C LEU A 96 0.80 -11.24 4.22
N GLN A 97 0.75 -12.33 4.96
CA GLN A 97 -0.40 -13.23 4.97
C GLN A 97 -1.66 -12.47 5.38
N LYS A 98 -1.55 -11.58 6.38
CA LYS A 98 -2.68 -10.82 6.84
C LYS A 98 -3.13 -9.75 5.86
N ALA A 99 -2.19 -9.09 5.18
CA ALA A 99 -2.49 -8.19 4.08
C ALA A 99 -3.31 -8.89 3.01
N LYS A 100 -2.87 -10.09 2.58
CA LYS A 100 -3.56 -10.89 1.56
C LYS A 100 -4.98 -11.24 1.96
N GLU A 101 -5.18 -11.68 3.21
CA GLU A 101 -6.50 -11.97 3.75
C GLU A 101 -7.42 -10.74 3.72
N LEU A 102 -6.99 -9.61 4.29
CA LEU A 102 -7.81 -8.40 4.39
C LEU A 102 -8.12 -7.81 3.02
N ILE A 103 -7.13 -7.78 2.13
CA ILE A 103 -7.29 -7.34 0.75
C ILE A 103 -8.29 -8.23 0.01
N THR A 104 -8.14 -9.54 0.08
CA THR A 104 -9.02 -10.49 -0.61
C THR A 104 -10.45 -10.41 -0.07
N ASN A 105 -10.60 -10.27 1.26
CA ASN A 105 -11.90 -10.12 1.91
C ASN A 105 -12.59 -8.78 1.57
N SER A 106 -11.84 -7.73 1.21
CA SER A 106 -12.44 -6.46 0.77
C SER A 106 -13.23 -6.62 -0.53
N GLY A 107 -12.85 -7.57 -1.40
CA GLY A 107 -13.47 -7.80 -2.70
C GLY A 107 -13.23 -6.69 -3.74
N PHE A 108 -12.60 -5.57 -3.38
CA PHE A 108 -12.40 -4.42 -4.27
C PHE A 108 -11.17 -4.58 -5.16
N ILE A 109 -10.12 -5.21 -4.64
CA ILE A 109 -8.83 -5.35 -5.31
C ILE A 109 -8.42 -6.81 -5.33
N ARG A 110 -7.70 -7.22 -6.38
CA ARG A 110 -7.18 -8.60 -6.52
C ARG A 110 -5.67 -8.61 -6.32
N ILE A 111 -5.14 -9.75 -5.88
CA ILE A 111 -3.70 -10.00 -5.77
C ILE A 111 -3.32 -11.10 -6.77
N GLN A 112 -2.19 -10.92 -7.45
CA GLN A 112 -1.59 -11.91 -8.34
C GLN A 112 -0.10 -12.10 -8.04
#